data_AF-A0A3B3ZNN3-F1
#
_entry.id   AF-A0A3B3ZNN3-F1
#
_cell.length_a   1.000
_cell.length_b   1.000
_cell.length_c   1.000
_cell.angle_alpha   90.00
_cell.angle_beta   90.00
_cell.angle_gamma   90.00
#
_symmetry.space_group_name_H-M   'P 1'
#
loop_
_entity.id
_entity.type
_entity.pdbx_description
1 polymer ?
#
loop_
_entity_poly.entity_id
_entity_poly.type
_entity_poly.pdbx_seq_one_letter_code
_entity_poly.pdbx_strand_id
1 'polypeptide(L)'
;MREPWRGLLALGLLACSALSLGAVNPFAGQQAPLDPCYDDTGAARRCIPEFINAAFGKEVSVSSVCGRPPSRSCSVVERGDDRPSVRTCQICDAADPRRAHPPSYLTDLNSALNLTCWQSQNFNTSPHNVTLTLSLGKKFEITYVSLQFCSPRPESLAIYKSMDYGKTWMPYQFYSSQCRRMYNRPNRATITKLNEQEAVCTDSHTELHSASGGLIAFSTLDGRPSGKDFDSSPVLQDWVTVTDIRVVFSRPQMPPLPRDHSAGREEEPVAVPSTMATYFYAVGDFQVGGRCKCNGHASRCLKDKEGKLVCDCKHNTEGPECDRCKPFHYDRPWQRASAREANECLPCNCNLHARRCRFNMELYKLSGRKSGGVCMNCRHNTAGRHCHYCKEGYYRDMARPITHRRACKACDCHPVGAAGKTCNQTTGQCPCKDGVTGITCNRCAKGYQQSRSPVAPCIKIPVVNPTTAVSSTEEPADCESYCKPVKGNLKINMKKYCKKDYAVQVNVLDMDTVGDWAKFSVNIVSVYKSRGEPLKRGDNVLWVNMKDLACKCPKIQIGKRFLVMGGSEGGRVGLVADKNSLVIQWRDVWARRLRKFQRKEKKGKCGKA
;
A
#
# COMPACT_ATOMS: atom_id res chain seq x y z
N MET A 1 -41.46 76.75 49.83
CA MET A 1 -42.40 75.63 50.05
C MET A 1 -41.74 74.34 49.53
N ARG A 2 -41.52 73.37 50.45
CA ARG A 2 -41.34 71.90 50.30
C ARG A 2 -40.76 71.37 48.96
N GLU A 3 -39.47 70.97 48.89
CA GLU A 3 -38.86 69.64 49.24
C GLU A 3 -39.33 68.44 48.37
N PRO A 4 -38.48 67.42 48.09
CA PRO A 4 -37.05 67.42 47.71
C PRO A 4 -36.77 66.44 46.53
N TRP A 5 -35.99 66.83 45.51
CA TRP A 5 -34.55 66.59 45.26
C TRP A 5 -34.10 65.15 44.89
N ARG A 6 -33.64 65.05 43.64
CA ARG A 6 -33.08 63.91 42.90
C ARG A 6 -31.62 63.70 43.27
N GLY A 7 -31.22 62.45 43.50
CA GLY A 7 -29.84 62.06 43.80
C GLY A 7 -28.93 62.08 42.56
N LEU A 8 -27.84 62.82 42.66
CA LEU A 8 -26.64 62.78 41.82
C LEU A 8 -25.59 61.90 42.51
N LEU A 9 -25.02 60.94 41.78
CA LEU A 9 -23.82 60.20 42.17
C LEU A 9 -22.64 60.72 41.32
N ALA A 10 -21.78 61.53 41.94
CA ALA A 10 -20.44 61.84 41.46
C ALA A 10 -19.56 62.24 42.65
N LEU A 11 -18.46 61.53 42.87
CA LEU A 11 -17.15 62.07 43.30
C LEU A 11 -16.18 60.92 43.59
N GLY A 12 -14.95 61.04 43.07
CA GLY A 12 -13.85 60.11 43.33
C GLY A 12 -12.65 60.33 42.42
N LEU A 13 -12.07 61.53 42.46
CA LEU A 13 -10.78 61.90 41.87
C LEU A 13 -9.62 61.30 42.70
N LEU A 14 -8.64 60.69 42.02
CA LEU A 14 -7.18 60.95 42.12
C LEU A 14 -6.35 59.70 41.79
N ALA A 15 -5.48 59.87 40.79
CA ALA A 15 -4.62 58.86 40.21
C ALA A 15 -3.57 58.35 41.19
N CYS A 16 -3.50 57.03 41.35
CA CYS A 16 -2.47 56.33 42.10
C CYS A 16 -1.61 55.54 41.11
N SER A 17 -0.36 55.97 40.94
CA SER A 17 0.68 55.28 40.19
C SER A 17 1.10 53.99 40.91
N ALA A 18 0.65 52.84 40.42
CA ALA A 18 1.05 51.53 40.91
C ALA A 18 1.96 50.83 39.90
N LEU A 19 3.22 50.65 40.30
CA LEU A 19 4.15 49.64 39.76
C LEU A 19 3.52 48.26 39.98
N SER A 20 3.02 47.64 38.92
CA SER A 20 2.54 46.25 38.96
C SER A 20 3.74 45.31 38.88
N LEU A 21 4.23 44.87 40.05
CA LEU A 21 4.95 43.60 40.17
C LEU A 21 4.02 42.48 39.68
N GLY A 22 4.34 41.92 38.52
CA GLY A 22 3.60 40.82 37.93
C GLY A 22 3.59 39.61 38.87
N ALA A 23 2.39 39.20 39.29
CA ALA A 23 2.17 37.92 39.92
C ALA A 23 2.53 36.81 38.92
N VAL A 24 3.65 36.12 39.18
CA VAL A 24 4.06 34.95 38.41
C VAL A 24 3.12 33.81 38.79
N ASN A 25 2.23 33.45 37.87
CA ASN A 25 1.32 32.33 38.01
C ASN A 25 2.15 31.02 38.09
N PRO A 26 2.11 30.21 39.17
CA PRO A 26 2.97 29.03 39.32
C PRO A 26 2.61 27.87 38.37
N PHE A 27 1.56 28.03 37.56
CA PHE A 27 1.04 27.01 36.65
C PHE A 27 1.21 27.34 35.16
N ALA A 28 1.99 28.37 34.82
CA ALA A 28 2.36 28.67 33.43
C ALA A 28 3.60 27.84 33.01
N GLY A 29 3.44 26.52 32.90
CA GLY A 29 4.58 25.65 32.56
C GLY A 29 4.30 24.18 32.28
N GLN A 30 3.05 23.70 32.24
CA GLN A 30 2.78 22.39 31.65
C GLN A 30 2.72 22.56 30.12
N GLN A 31 3.89 22.49 29.48
CA GLN A 31 3.96 22.16 28.05
C GLN A 31 3.03 20.96 27.82
N ALA A 32 2.08 21.09 26.88
CA ALA A 32 1.29 19.95 26.45
C ALA A 32 2.27 18.80 26.14
N PRO A 33 2.04 17.58 26.67
CA PRO A 33 2.98 16.49 26.48
C PRO A 33 3.23 16.32 24.98
N LEU A 34 4.50 16.48 24.59
CA LEU A 34 4.95 16.30 23.20
C LEU A 34 4.43 14.94 22.72
N ASP A 35 3.76 14.91 21.57
CA ASP A 35 3.20 13.66 21.02
C ASP A 35 4.36 12.69 20.75
N PRO A 36 4.44 11.54 21.45
CA PRO A 36 5.59 10.65 21.35
C PRO A 36 5.73 10.01 19.96
N CYS A 37 4.74 10.16 19.07
CA CYS A 37 4.82 9.75 17.67
C CYS A 37 5.69 10.67 16.79
N TYR A 38 6.11 11.82 17.30
CA TYR A 38 6.98 12.75 16.60
C TYR A 38 8.22 13.06 17.46
N ASP A 39 9.35 13.31 16.79
CA ASP A 39 10.53 13.85 17.45
C ASP A 39 10.44 15.38 17.62
N ASP A 40 11.45 15.99 18.25
CA ASP A 40 11.46 17.42 18.52
C ASP A 40 11.53 18.28 17.25
N THR A 41 11.92 17.69 16.11
CA THR A 41 11.93 18.34 14.79
C THR A 41 10.60 18.19 14.06
N GLY A 42 9.66 17.41 14.60
CA GLY A 42 8.39 17.06 13.99
C GLY A 42 8.46 15.90 13.00
N ALA A 43 9.59 15.20 12.90
CA ALA A 43 9.69 13.99 12.08
C ALA A 43 9.00 12.82 12.77
N ALA A 44 8.35 11.96 11.98
CA ALA A 44 7.63 10.81 12.50
C ALA A 44 8.61 9.79 13.08
N ARG A 45 8.27 9.22 14.25
CA ARG A 45 9.00 8.12 14.89
C ARG A 45 8.01 7.09 15.41
N ARG A 46 8.45 5.83 15.57
CA ARG A 46 7.58 4.78 16.13
C ARG A 46 7.06 5.16 17.52
N CYS A 47 5.76 5.05 17.72
CA CYS A 47 5.11 5.19 19.01
C CYS A 47 4.19 3.99 19.27
N ILE A 48 4.22 3.47 20.50
CA ILE A 48 3.43 2.32 20.91
C ILE A 48 2.63 2.67 22.16
N PRO A 49 1.42 2.12 22.33
CA PRO A 49 0.64 2.34 23.56
C PRO A 49 1.34 1.78 24.79
N GLU A 50 0.97 2.34 25.94
CA GLU A 50 1.41 1.85 27.25
C GLU A 50 1.06 0.37 27.46
N PHE A 51 1.90 -0.27 28.27
CA PHE A 51 1.68 -1.65 28.68
C PHE A 51 0.66 -1.69 29.82
N ILE A 52 -0.39 -2.50 29.69
CA ILE A 52 -1.48 -2.59 30.67
C ILE A 52 -1.87 -4.05 30.93
N ASN A 53 -2.51 -4.29 32.08
CA ASN A 53 -3.32 -5.49 32.26
C ASN A 53 -4.66 -5.29 31.54
N ALA A 54 -4.82 -5.89 30.37
CA ALA A 54 -6.00 -5.75 29.52
C ALA A 54 -7.25 -6.45 30.10
N ALA A 55 -7.08 -7.34 31.08
CA ALA A 55 -8.18 -7.99 31.78
C ALA A 55 -8.77 -7.14 32.92
N PHE A 56 -8.01 -6.18 33.45
CA PHE A 56 -8.40 -5.40 34.62
C PHE A 56 -9.74 -4.68 34.42
N GLY A 57 -10.67 -4.87 35.37
CA GLY A 57 -12.01 -4.31 35.36
C GLY A 57 -12.93 -4.82 34.24
N LYS A 58 -12.54 -5.89 33.52
CA LYS A 58 -13.37 -6.52 32.48
C LYS A 58 -14.17 -7.67 33.06
N GLU A 59 -15.42 -7.80 32.62
CA GLU A 59 -16.24 -8.95 32.94
C GLU A 59 -15.74 -10.21 32.21
N VAL A 60 -15.60 -11.31 32.95
CA VAL A 60 -15.18 -12.61 32.43
C VAL A 60 -16.39 -13.53 32.39
N SER A 61 -16.67 -14.10 31.21
CA SER A 61 -17.72 -15.11 31.05
C SER A 61 -17.19 -16.46 31.53
N VAL A 62 -17.88 -17.09 32.47
CA VAL A 62 -17.47 -18.38 33.03
C VAL A 62 -18.55 -19.44 32.87
N SER A 63 -18.15 -20.71 32.74
CA SER A 63 -19.11 -21.81 32.59
C SER A 63 -19.69 -22.34 33.89
N SER A 64 -19.06 -22.05 35.04
CA SER A 64 -19.46 -22.58 36.35
C SER A 64 -19.16 -21.57 37.46
N VAL A 65 -20.07 -21.41 38.41
CA VAL A 65 -19.91 -20.58 39.61
C VAL A 65 -20.64 -21.27 40.78
N CYS A 66 -20.04 -21.29 41.97
CA CYS A 66 -20.68 -21.84 43.15
C CYS A 66 -21.81 -20.92 43.70
N GLY A 67 -22.63 -21.46 44.60
CA GLY A 67 -23.60 -20.67 45.37
C GLY A 67 -25.03 -20.66 44.85
N ARG A 68 -25.35 -21.39 43.78
CA ARG A 68 -26.72 -21.62 43.29
C ARG A 68 -26.96 -23.10 42.93
N PRO A 69 -27.48 -23.94 43.85
CA PRO A 69 -27.78 -23.66 45.26
C PRO A 69 -26.51 -23.48 46.12
N PRO A 70 -26.63 -22.97 47.36
CA PRO A 70 -25.50 -22.88 48.29
C PRO A 70 -24.81 -24.23 48.47
N SER A 71 -23.48 -24.24 48.41
CA SER A 71 -22.68 -25.47 48.37
C SER A 71 -21.50 -25.41 49.33
N ARG A 72 -21.26 -26.51 50.07
CA ARG A 72 -20.12 -26.63 50.98
C ARG A 72 -18.88 -27.12 50.22
N SER A 73 -17.82 -26.32 50.19
CA SER A 73 -16.51 -26.68 49.64
C SER A 73 -15.50 -26.84 50.78
N CYS A 74 -14.54 -27.76 50.64
CA CYS A 74 -13.49 -27.97 51.64
C CYS A 74 -12.12 -27.94 50.98
N SER A 75 -11.18 -27.22 51.58
CA SER A 75 -9.77 -27.23 51.21
C SER A 75 -8.95 -27.91 52.29
N VAL A 76 -7.87 -28.56 51.87
CA VAL A 76 -6.88 -29.14 52.78
C VAL A 76 -5.76 -28.12 52.91
N VAL A 77 -5.55 -27.61 54.12
CA VAL A 77 -4.45 -26.69 54.41
C VAL A 77 -3.34 -27.50 55.06
N GLU A 78 -2.23 -27.65 54.33
CA GLU A 78 -0.99 -28.19 54.88
C GLU A 78 -0.35 -27.10 55.76
N ARG A 79 -0.21 -27.37 57.05
CA ARG A 79 0.59 -26.53 57.95
C ARG A 79 2.03 -27.04 57.91
N GLY A 80 2.98 -26.16 57.59
CA GLY A 80 4.39 -26.47 57.80
C GLY A 80 4.62 -26.85 59.27
N ASP A 81 5.56 -27.79 59.48
CA ASP A 81 5.88 -28.50 60.74
C ASP A 81 4.91 -29.60 61.13
N ASP A 82 5.20 -30.88 60.78
CA ASP A 82 4.75 -32.18 61.35
C ASP A 82 3.32 -32.32 61.93
N ARG A 83 2.43 -31.37 61.63
CA ARG A 83 1.07 -31.28 62.13
C ARG A 83 0.14 -31.85 61.07
N PRO A 84 -0.90 -32.59 61.49
CA PRO A 84 -1.85 -33.17 60.56
C PRO A 84 -2.52 -32.07 59.73
N SER A 85 -2.71 -32.35 58.44
CA SER A 85 -3.38 -31.46 57.50
C SER A 85 -4.82 -31.20 57.97
N VAL A 86 -5.21 -29.92 58.04
CA VAL A 86 -6.53 -29.53 58.55
C VAL A 86 -7.47 -29.30 57.37
N ARG A 87 -8.58 -30.06 57.33
CA ARG A 87 -9.66 -29.87 56.36
C ARG A 87 -10.54 -28.72 56.80
N THR A 88 -10.41 -27.57 56.14
CA THR A 88 -11.25 -26.40 56.40
C THR A 88 -12.38 -26.36 55.37
N CYS A 89 -13.63 -26.22 55.82
CA CYS A 89 -14.79 -26.17 54.93
C CYS A 89 -15.51 -24.83 55.05
N GLN A 90 -15.89 -24.29 53.90
CA GLN A 90 -16.63 -23.03 53.78
C GLN A 90 -17.91 -23.27 52.98
N ILE A 91 -18.92 -22.43 53.19
CA ILE A 91 -20.17 -22.45 52.44
C ILE A 91 -20.10 -21.32 51.42
N CYS A 92 -20.19 -21.67 50.13
CA CYS A 92 -20.38 -20.70 49.08
C CYS A 92 -21.88 -20.46 48.88
N ASP A 93 -22.28 -19.20 49.00
CA ASP A 93 -23.66 -18.74 48.81
C ASP A 93 -23.65 -17.48 47.93
N ALA A 94 -24.30 -17.54 46.77
CA ALA A 94 -24.34 -16.42 45.84
C ALA A 94 -25.28 -15.28 46.31
N ALA A 95 -26.11 -15.51 47.33
CA ALA A 95 -26.98 -14.49 47.90
C ALA A 95 -26.30 -13.66 49.00
N ASP A 96 -25.25 -14.18 49.66
CA ASP A 96 -24.48 -13.47 50.70
C ASP A 96 -23.16 -12.93 50.10
N PRO A 97 -22.99 -11.60 49.93
CA PRO A 97 -21.77 -11.01 49.38
C PRO A 97 -20.47 -11.42 50.10
N ARG A 98 -20.52 -11.80 51.38
CA ARG A 98 -19.34 -12.23 52.16
C ARG A 98 -18.93 -13.68 51.87
N ARG A 99 -19.81 -14.46 51.24
CA ARG A 99 -19.63 -15.88 50.92
C ARG A 99 -19.81 -16.16 49.42
N ALA A 100 -20.02 -15.12 48.64
CA ALA A 100 -20.15 -15.17 47.19
C ALA A 100 -18.76 -15.12 46.55
N HIS A 101 -18.60 -15.91 45.48
CA HIS A 101 -17.36 -15.99 44.70
C HIS A 101 -17.63 -15.71 43.21
N PRO A 102 -18.11 -14.49 42.87
CA PRO A 102 -18.51 -14.14 41.51
C PRO A 102 -17.32 -14.02 40.55
N PRO A 103 -17.55 -14.07 39.22
CA PRO A 103 -16.50 -13.93 38.21
C PRO A 103 -15.80 -12.57 38.20
N SER A 104 -16.41 -11.54 38.78
CA SER A 104 -15.81 -10.20 38.90
C SER A 104 -14.53 -10.19 39.74
N TYR A 105 -14.35 -11.17 40.64
CA TYR A 105 -13.13 -11.34 41.44
C TYR A 105 -11.94 -11.90 40.63
N LEU A 106 -12.12 -12.19 39.34
CA LEU A 106 -11.00 -12.57 38.48
C LEU A 106 -10.19 -11.35 38.02
N THR A 107 -10.79 -10.16 38.02
CA THR A 107 -10.25 -8.97 37.35
C THR A 107 -10.41 -7.68 38.16
N ASP A 108 -10.76 -7.80 39.43
CA ASP A 108 -10.86 -6.70 40.38
C ASP A 108 -9.48 -6.23 40.85
N LEU A 109 -9.47 -5.27 41.77
CA LEU A 109 -8.23 -4.75 42.35
C LEU A 109 -7.70 -5.75 43.38
N ASN A 110 -6.83 -6.65 42.92
CA ASN A 110 -6.19 -7.62 43.78
C ASN A 110 -5.01 -7.01 44.58
N SER A 111 -4.90 -7.38 45.86
CA SER A 111 -3.77 -7.06 46.75
C SER A 111 -3.36 -8.34 47.49
N ALA A 112 -2.06 -8.56 47.68
CA ALA A 112 -1.53 -9.78 48.32
C ALA A 112 -2.09 -10.04 49.74
N LEU A 113 -2.60 -9.00 50.41
CA LEU A 113 -3.17 -9.07 51.76
C LEU A 113 -4.68 -9.37 51.79
N ASN A 114 -5.40 -9.18 50.67
CA ASN A 114 -6.85 -9.33 50.60
C ASN A 114 -7.26 -9.95 49.25
N LEU A 115 -6.97 -11.24 49.11
CA LEU A 115 -7.23 -12.01 47.91
C LEU A 115 -8.73 -12.35 47.80
N THR A 116 -9.41 -11.75 46.83
CA THR A 116 -10.74 -12.18 46.40
C THR A 116 -10.58 -13.37 45.46
N CYS A 117 -11.53 -14.31 45.47
CA CYS A 117 -11.42 -15.53 44.67
C CYS A 117 -12.75 -15.84 43.99
N TRP A 118 -12.74 -15.99 42.67
CA TRP A 118 -13.81 -16.71 41.97
C TRP A 118 -13.69 -18.21 42.25
N GLN A 119 -14.82 -18.90 42.33
CA GLN A 119 -14.86 -20.34 42.59
C GLN A 119 -15.92 -21.05 41.73
N SER A 120 -15.52 -22.18 41.12
CA SER A 120 -16.42 -23.06 40.38
C SER A 120 -17.36 -23.85 41.30
N GLN A 121 -18.35 -24.52 40.72
CA GLN A 121 -19.11 -25.55 41.44
C GLN A 121 -18.19 -26.71 41.87
N ASN A 122 -18.68 -27.51 42.81
CA ASN A 122 -18.01 -28.76 43.21
C ASN A 122 -18.32 -29.85 42.19
N PHE A 123 -17.30 -30.62 41.83
CA PHE A 123 -17.40 -31.74 40.90
C PHE A 123 -17.00 -33.05 41.57
N ASN A 124 -17.69 -34.13 41.19
CA ASN A 124 -17.50 -35.48 41.74
C ASN A 124 -16.94 -36.47 40.70
N THR A 125 -16.89 -36.07 39.44
CA THR A 125 -16.37 -36.88 38.33
C THR A 125 -15.35 -36.06 37.54
N SER A 126 -14.41 -36.72 36.86
CA SER A 126 -13.40 -36.08 36.00
C SER A 126 -13.27 -36.92 34.73
N PRO A 127 -13.17 -36.32 33.53
CA PRO A 127 -12.88 -34.91 33.25
C PRO A 127 -14.14 -34.03 33.13
N HIS A 128 -14.09 -32.81 33.68
CA HIS A 128 -15.04 -31.73 33.42
C HIS A 128 -14.31 -30.49 32.96
N ASN A 129 -14.82 -29.87 31.90
CA ASN A 129 -14.24 -28.65 31.34
C ASN A 129 -14.90 -27.42 31.96
N VAL A 130 -14.16 -26.68 32.78
CA VAL A 130 -14.56 -25.36 33.28
C VAL A 130 -13.85 -24.29 32.46
N THR A 131 -14.60 -23.34 31.92
CA THR A 131 -14.06 -22.34 30.99
C THR A 131 -14.18 -20.92 31.54
N LEU A 132 -13.12 -20.14 31.36
CA LEU A 132 -13.08 -18.69 31.57
C LEU A 132 -12.84 -18.04 30.21
N THR A 133 -13.72 -17.12 29.79
CA THR A 133 -13.61 -16.43 28.49
C THR A 133 -13.62 -14.92 28.72
N LEU A 134 -12.54 -14.26 28.30
CA LEU A 134 -12.34 -12.82 28.38
C LEU A 134 -12.32 -12.21 26.99
N SER A 135 -13.17 -11.21 26.77
CA SER A 135 -13.23 -10.44 25.52
C SER A 135 -12.61 -9.05 25.69
N LEU A 136 -11.55 -8.75 24.95
CA LEU A 136 -10.82 -7.49 25.07
C LEU A 136 -11.51 -6.35 24.29
N GLY A 137 -12.28 -6.69 23.25
CA GLY A 137 -13.02 -5.74 22.41
C GLY A 137 -12.17 -4.99 21.37
N LYS A 138 -10.86 -5.22 21.35
CA LYS A 138 -9.88 -4.73 20.37
C LYS A 138 -8.75 -5.75 20.23
N LYS A 139 -7.99 -5.71 19.13
CA LYS A 139 -6.73 -6.46 19.01
C LYS A 139 -5.65 -5.91 19.94
N PHE A 140 -5.06 -6.79 20.74
CA PHE A 140 -3.91 -6.53 21.60
C PHE A 140 -2.71 -7.37 21.15
N GLU A 141 -1.52 -6.87 21.44
CA GLU A 141 -0.27 -7.64 21.41
C GLU A 141 0.02 -8.06 22.85
N ILE A 142 -0.28 -9.32 23.16
CA ILE A 142 -0.18 -9.89 24.50
C ILE A 142 1.24 -10.39 24.74
N THR A 143 1.81 -10.01 25.87
CA THR A 143 3.12 -10.48 26.33
C THR A 143 2.95 -11.71 27.20
N TYR A 144 2.01 -11.69 28.15
CA TYR A 144 1.76 -12.84 29.02
C TYR A 144 0.28 -12.98 29.39
N VAL A 145 -0.07 -14.18 29.82
CA VAL A 145 -1.34 -14.52 30.46
C VAL A 145 -1.01 -15.21 31.77
N SER A 146 -1.55 -14.73 32.89
CA SER A 146 -1.30 -15.33 34.20
C SER A 146 -2.56 -15.53 35.01
N LEU A 147 -2.60 -16.64 35.75
CA LEU A 147 -3.65 -16.97 36.69
C LEU A 147 -3.05 -17.27 38.05
N GLN A 148 -3.52 -16.58 39.08
CA GLN A 148 -3.19 -16.86 40.48
C GLN A 148 -4.31 -17.66 41.12
N PHE A 149 -4.01 -18.88 41.57
CA PHE A 149 -5.02 -19.80 42.10
C PHE A 149 -5.16 -19.70 43.62
N CYS A 150 -6.41 -19.77 44.09
CA CYS A 150 -6.75 -19.94 45.50
C CYS A 150 -6.93 -21.42 45.86
N SER A 151 -7.25 -22.26 44.88
CA SER A 151 -7.21 -23.71 44.97
C SER A 151 -5.83 -24.25 44.54
N PRO A 152 -5.55 -25.55 44.70
CA PRO A 152 -4.46 -26.18 43.97
C PRO A 152 -4.59 -25.93 42.45
N ARG A 153 -3.45 -25.83 41.77
CA ARG A 153 -3.40 -25.65 40.32
C ARG A 153 -4.01 -26.86 39.60
N PRO A 154 -4.66 -26.70 38.44
CA PRO A 154 -5.13 -27.83 37.65
C PRO A 154 -3.96 -28.71 37.17
N GLU A 155 -4.16 -30.01 37.12
CA GLU A 155 -3.20 -30.94 36.48
C GLU A 155 -3.15 -30.69 34.98
N SER A 156 -4.33 -30.56 34.35
CA SER A 156 -4.47 -30.27 32.93
C SER A 156 -5.26 -28.99 32.69
N LEU A 157 -4.65 -28.03 31.98
CA LEU A 157 -5.20 -26.73 31.60
C LEU A 157 -4.81 -26.39 30.16
N ALA A 158 -5.71 -25.74 29.42
CA ALA A 158 -5.46 -25.24 28.08
C ALA A 158 -5.82 -23.75 27.97
N ILE A 159 -4.97 -22.98 27.30
CA ILE A 159 -5.22 -21.58 26.94
C ILE A 159 -5.44 -21.52 25.43
N TYR A 160 -6.52 -20.89 25.02
CA TYR A 160 -6.89 -20.60 23.64
C TYR A 160 -6.97 -19.10 23.43
N LYS A 161 -6.75 -18.67 22.20
CA LYS A 161 -6.97 -17.30 21.77
C LYS A 161 -7.90 -17.22 20.57
N SER A 162 -8.50 -16.06 20.40
CA SER A 162 -9.18 -15.64 19.17
C SER A 162 -8.48 -14.41 18.60
N MET A 163 -8.53 -14.24 17.28
CA MET A 163 -8.03 -13.06 16.57
C MET A 163 -9.14 -12.32 15.80
N ASP A 164 -10.37 -12.83 15.89
CA ASP A 164 -11.53 -12.43 15.09
C ASP A 164 -12.80 -12.19 15.93
N TYR A 165 -12.59 -11.75 17.19
CA TYR A 165 -13.65 -11.38 18.13
C TYR A 165 -14.52 -12.58 18.58
N GLY A 166 -13.87 -13.71 18.89
CA GLY A 166 -14.49 -14.89 19.47
C GLY A 166 -15.15 -15.87 18.49
N LYS A 167 -15.02 -15.62 17.17
CA LYS A 167 -15.63 -16.48 16.13
C LYS A 167 -14.86 -17.78 15.94
N THR A 168 -13.53 -17.68 15.88
CA THR A 168 -12.64 -18.84 15.81
C THR A 168 -11.69 -18.85 17.01
N TRP A 169 -11.32 -20.07 17.41
CA TRP A 169 -10.48 -20.33 18.57
C TRP A 169 -9.30 -21.19 18.14
N MET A 170 -8.10 -20.75 18.47
CA MET A 170 -6.85 -21.46 18.21
C MET A 170 -6.11 -21.73 19.51
N PRO A 171 -5.39 -22.86 19.61
CA PRO A 171 -4.63 -23.18 20.81
C PRO A 171 -3.50 -22.18 21.01
N TYR A 172 -3.24 -21.80 22.26
CA TYR A 172 -2.22 -20.84 22.63
C TYR A 172 -1.13 -21.46 23.51
N GLN A 173 -1.52 -22.21 24.54
CA GLN A 173 -0.62 -22.92 25.44
C GLN A 173 -1.35 -24.10 26.10
N PHE A 174 -0.64 -25.21 26.31
CA PHE A 174 -1.16 -26.36 27.06
C PHE A 174 -0.27 -26.68 28.27
N TYR A 175 -0.93 -27.13 29.32
CA TYR A 175 -0.33 -27.53 30.59
C TYR A 175 -0.91 -28.89 30.97
N SER A 176 -0.08 -29.94 31.07
CA SER A 176 -0.51 -31.29 31.46
C SER A 176 0.68 -32.19 31.78
N SER A 177 0.58 -33.08 32.77
CA SER A 177 1.56 -34.15 32.99
C SER A 177 1.46 -35.26 31.92
N GLN A 178 0.31 -35.35 31.24
CA GLN A 178 0.01 -36.35 30.21
C GLN A 178 -0.35 -35.70 28.87
N CYS A 179 0.48 -34.77 28.39
CA CYS A 179 0.29 -34.02 27.13
C CYS A 179 -0.17 -34.86 25.94
N ARG A 180 0.43 -36.06 25.75
CA ARG A 180 0.09 -36.94 24.63
C ARG A 180 -1.29 -37.57 24.74
N ARG A 181 -1.71 -37.95 25.96
CA ARG A 181 -3.02 -38.56 26.19
C ARG A 181 -4.14 -37.53 26.26
N MET A 182 -3.88 -36.36 26.86
CA MET A 182 -4.89 -35.32 27.06
C MET A 182 -5.12 -34.45 25.82
N TYR A 183 -4.04 -33.96 25.21
CA TYR A 183 -4.11 -32.97 24.13
C TYR A 183 -3.53 -33.46 22.80
N ASN A 184 -3.11 -34.73 22.73
CA ASN A 184 -2.42 -35.31 21.58
C ASN A 184 -1.18 -34.51 21.13
N ARG A 185 -0.46 -33.92 22.10
CA ARG A 185 0.74 -33.11 21.86
C ARG A 185 1.98 -33.75 22.50
N PRO A 186 3.17 -33.60 21.90
CA PRO A 186 4.42 -33.97 22.57
C PRO A 186 4.66 -33.07 23.80
N ASN A 187 5.26 -33.64 24.85
CA ASN A 187 5.66 -32.89 26.04
C ASN A 187 6.94 -32.08 25.74
N ARG A 188 6.95 -30.79 26.10
CA ARG A 188 8.06 -29.84 25.90
C ARG A 188 8.64 -29.89 24.48
N ALA A 189 7.76 -29.82 23.48
CA ALA A 189 8.16 -29.76 22.08
C ALA A 189 9.10 -28.57 21.82
N THR A 190 10.16 -28.78 21.06
CA THR A 190 11.10 -27.72 20.69
C THR A 190 10.48 -26.79 19.65
N ILE A 191 10.57 -25.48 19.90
CA ILE A 191 10.11 -24.47 18.96
C ILE A 191 11.28 -24.10 18.04
N THR A 192 11.08 -24.31 16.74
CA THR A 192 12.02 -23.94 15.67
C THR A 192 11.47 -22.74 14.91
N LYS A 193 12.30 -22.13 14.04
CA LYS A 193 11.86 -21.04 13.16
C LYS A 193 10.69 -21.41 12.23
N LEU A 194 10.47 -22.70 11.97
CA LEU A 194 9.41 -23.18 11.06
C LEU A 194 8.04 -23.28 11.75
N ASN A 195 8.01 -23.45 13.07
CA ASN A 195 6.78 -23.67 13.85
C ASN A 195 6.63 -22.69 15.01
N GLU A 196 7.09 -21.45 14.85
CA GLU A 196 7.00 -20.39 15.87
C GLU A 196 5.58 -19.93 16.21
N GLN A 197 4.55 -20.44 15.53
CA GLN A 197 3.14 -20.22 15.89
C GLN A 197 2.48 -21.46 16.50
N GLU A 198 3.25 -22.52 16.77
CA GLU A 198 2.72 -23.71 17.39
C GLU A 198 2.55 -23.50 18.91
N ALA A 199 1.41 -23.96 19.42
CA ALA A 199 1.15 -24.05 20.85
C ALA A 199 1.79 -25.32 21.40
N VAL A 200 2.67 -25.16 22.39
CA VAL A 200 3.38 -26.26 23.04
C VAL A 200 2.62 -26.77 24.27
N CYS A 201 2.92 -28.00 24.69
CA CYS A 201 2.44 -28.56 25.95
C CYS A 201 3.60 -28.77 26.91
N THR A 202 3.43 -28.41 28.18
CA THR A 202 4.44 -28.54 29.23
C THR A 202 3.82 -29.03 30.54
N ASP A 203 4.62 -29.69 31.36
CA ASP A 203 4.34 -30.18 32.71
C ASP A 203 5.01 -29.33 33.81
N SER A 204 5.69 -28.23 33.43
CA SER A 204 6.45 -27.35 34.35
C SER A 204 5.63 -26.80 35.52
N HIS A 205 4.31 -26.63 35.36
CA HIS A 205 3.42 -26.17 36.43
C HIS A 205 3.09 -27.24 37.46
N THR A 206 3.42 -28.52 37.23
CA THR A 206 3.12 -29.63 38.15
C THR A 206 4.25 -29.94 39.14
N GLU A 207 5.45 -29.38 38.95
CA GLU A 207 6.65 -29.76 39.71
C GLU A 207 6.66 -29.23 41.16
N LEU A 208 5.87 -28.19 41.48
CA LEU A 208 5.80 -27.61 42.83
C LEU A 208 4.39 -27.79 43.44
N HIS A 209 4.25 -28.64 44.45
CA HIS A 209 2.98 -28.80 45.15
C HIS A 209 2.79 -27.64 46.12
N SER A 210 2.09 -26.59 45.69
CA SER A 210 1.62 -25.52 46.56
C SER A 210 0.13 -25.72 46.79
N ALA A 211 -0.28 -25.93 48.05
CA ALA A 211 -1.68 -26.15 48.42
C ALA A 211 -2.58 -24.93 48.13
N SER A 212 -2.01 -23.71 48.12
CA SER A 212 -2.70 -22.45 47.80
C SER A 212 -1.70 -21.42 47.25
N GLY A 213 -2.18 -20.45 46.47
CA GLY A 213 -1.37 -19.36 45.91
C GLY A 213 -0.56 -19.74 44.68
N GLY A 214 -0.87 -20.86 44.03
CA GLY A 214 -0.14 -21.33 42.86
C GLY A 214 -0.28 -20.37 41.68
N LEU A 215 0.83 -19.98 41.05
CA LEU A 215 0.85 -19.14 39.86
C LEU A 215 1.03 -20.02 38.61
N ILE A 216 0.25 -19.75 37.57
CA ILE A 216 0.52 -20.19 36.20
C ILE A 216 0.71 -18.95 35.37
N ALA A 217 1.90 -18.79 34.77
CA ALA A 217 2.22 -17.69 33.89
C ALA A 217 2.67 -18.24 32.53
N PHE A 218 1.96 -17.85 31.48
CA PHE A 218 2.28 -18.14 30.09
C PHE A 218 2.90 -16.90 29.46
N SER A 219 4.18 -16.95 29.10
CA SER A 219 4.84 -15.92 28.30
C SER A 219 4.77 -16.30 26.82
N THR A 220 4.20 -15.41 26.01
CA THR A 220 3.88 -15.71 24.60
C THR A 220 5.12 -15.89 23.72
N LEU A 221 6.21 -15.19 24.04
CA LEU A 221 7.47 -15.19 23.28
C LEU A 221 8.53 -16.15 23.83
N ASP A 222 8.23 -16.84 24.94
CA ASP A 222 9.19 -17.74 25.57
C ASP A 222 9.53 -18.94 24.68
N GLY A 223 10.82 -19.28 24.64
CA GLY A 223 11.36 -20.33 23.78
C GLY A 223 11.27 -20.08 22.26
N ARG A 224 10.85 -18.88 21.79
CA ARG A 224 10.69 -18.59 20.35
C ARG A 224 11.92 -17.91 19.75
N PRO A 225 12.63 -18.52 18.77
CA PRO A 225 13.90 -18.01 18.24
C PRO A 225 13.86 -16.56 17.73
N SER A 226 12.81 -16.17 17.01
CA SER A 226 12.67 -14.82 16.46
C SER A 226 12.19 -13.78 17.48
N GLY A 227 12.00 -14.15 18.76
CA GLY A 227 11.55 -13.23 19.81
C GLY A 227 12.50 -12.05 20.03
N LYS A 228 13.81 -12.25 19.82
CA LYS A 228 14.83 -11.19 19.90
C LYS A 228 14.69 -10.14 18.79
N ASP A 229 14.11 -10.52 17.65
CA ASP A 229 13.89 -9.64 16.49
C ASP A 229 12.38 -9.56 16.18
N PHE A 230 11.58 -9.33 17.22
CA PHE A 230 10.13 -9.27 17.14
C PHE A 230 9.64 -8.19 16.16
N ASP A 231 10.33 -7.05 16.08
CA ASP A 231 9.96 -5.93 15.21
C ASP A 231 10.00 -6.30 13.71
N SER A 232 10.86 -7.23 13.33
CA SER A 232 10.98 -7.70 11.94
C SER A 232 10.18 -8.98 11.64
N SER A 233 9.75 -9.72 12.68
CA SER A 233 9.07 -11.01 12.54
C SER A 233 7.53 -10.86 12.44
N PRO A 234 6.93 -10.91 11.24
CA PRO A 234 5.48 -10.86 11.09
C PRO A 234 4.79 -12.08 11.72
N VAL A 235 5.50 -13.22 11.76
CA VAL A 235 5.01 -14.48 12.32
C VAL A 235 4.73 -14.32 13.81
N LEU A 236 5.65 -13.73 14.56
CA LEU A 236 5.47 -13.50 15.99
C LEU A 236 4.53 -12.33 16.28
N GLN A 237 4.52 -11.29 15.45
CA GLN A 237 3.54 -10.20 15.57
C GLN A 237 2.10 -10.71 15.46
N ASP A 238 1.84 -11.68 14.59
CA ASP A 238 0.55 -12.35 14.50
C ASP A 238 0.31 -13.32 15.68
N TRP A 239 1.34 -14.06 16.11
CA TRP A 239 1.27 -14.95 17.27
C TRP A 239 0.86 -14.23 18.57
N VAL A 240 1.36 -13.03 18.83
CA VAL A 240 0.99 -12.25 20.03
C VAL A 240 -0.34 -11.51 19.87
N THR A 241 -0.91 -11.49 18.65
CA THR A 241 -2.16 -10.79 18.39
C THR A 241 -3.34 -11.58 18.94
N VAL A 242 -4.17 -10.92 19.75
CA VAL A 242 -5.32 -11.52 20.43
C VAL A 242 -6.48 -10.52 20.53
N THR A 243 -7.72 -10.98 20.34
CA THR A 243 -8.95 -10.24 20.67
C THR A 243 -9.65 -10.80 21.90
N ASP A 244 -9.57 -12.12 22.09
CA ASP A 244 -10.24 -12.83 23.18
C ASP A 244 -9.36 -13.97 23.67
N ILE A 245 -9.43 -14.26 24.96
CA ILE A 245 -8.70 -15.34 25.61
C ILE A 245 -9.69 -16.28 26.27
N ARG A 246 -9.47 -17.58 26.10
CA ARG A 246 -10.24 -18.62 26.77
C ARG A 246 -9.30 -19.57 27.49
N VAL A 247 -9.52 -19.75 28.79
CA VAL A 247 -8.83 -20.74 29.61
C VAL A 247 -9.79 -21.88 29.90
N VAL A 248 -9.33 -23.11 29.74
CA VAL A 248 -10.12 -24.33 29.96
C VAL A 248 -9.39 -25.19 30.98
N PHE A 249 -10.01 -25.41 32.13
CA PHE A 249 -9.55 -26.35 33.15
C PHE A 249 -10.17 -27.72 32.85
N SER A 250 -9.33 -28.75 32.64
CA SER A 250 -9.79 -30.06 32.20
C SER A 250 -9.65 -31.15 33.27
N ARG A 251 -8.58 -31.11 34.07
CA ARG A 251 -8.34 -32.09 35.13
C ARG A 251 -7.81 -31.44 36.40
N PRO A 252 -8.36 -31.76 37.59
CA PRO A 252 -7.83 -31.28 38.86
C PRO A 252 -6.53 -31.99 39.22
N GLN A 253 -5.70 -31.36 40.04
CA GLN A 253 -4.64 -32.05 40.75
C GLN A 253 -5.27 -33.01 41.77
N MET A 254 -5.00 -34.31 41.67
CA MET A 254 -5.38 -35.23 42.74
C MET A 254 -4.34 -35.17 43.87
N PRO A 255 -4.76 -35.19 45.14
CA PRO A 255 -3.84 -35.39 46.25
C PRO A 255 -3.05 -36.69 46.06
N PRO A 256 -1.77 -36.75 46.45
CA PRO A 256 -1.06 -38.03 46.53
C PRO A 256 -1.86 -38.98 47.42
N LEU A 257 -2.12 -40.21 46.95
CA LEU A 257 -2.59 -41.28 47.84
C LEU A 257 -1.56 -41.43 48.97
N PRO A 258 -1.98 -41.55 50.24
CA PRO A 258 -1.03 -41.81 51.32
C PRO A 258 -0.24 -43.07 50.97
N ARG A 259 1.09 -42.94 50.88
CA ARG A 259 1.99 -44.09 50.75
C ARG A 259 1.90 -44.89 52.04
N ASP A 260 1.22 -46.02 52.00
CA ASP A 260 1.19 -46.95 53.12
C ASP A 260 2.59 -47.56 53.25
N HIS A 261 3.34 -47.16 54.28
CA HIS A 261 4.66 -47.72 54.61
C HIS A 261 4.51 -49.04 55.39
N SER A 262 3.71 -49.96 54.87
CA SER A 262 3.54 -51.31 55.43
C SER A 262 3.35 -52.35 54.33
N ALA A 263 4.35 -52.50 53.48
CA ALA A 263 4.48 -53.68 52.62
C ALA A 263 5.06 -54.84 53.45
N GLY A 264 4.16 -55.65 54.00
CA GLY A 264 4.51 -56.85 54.76
C GLY A 264 3.33 -57.78 55.01
N ARG A 265 2.41 -57.94 54.04
CA ARG A 265 1.60 -59.16 53.87
C ARG A 265 0.77 -59.08 52.58
N GLU A 266 0.83 -60.16 51.82
CA GLU A 266 -0.02 -60.44 50.67
C GLU A 266 -1.45 -60.68 51.16
N GLU A 267 -2.28 -59.64 51.15
CA GLU A 267 -3.73 -59.80 51.14
C GLU A 267 -4.32 -58.85 50.08
N GLU A 268 -5.33 -59.37 49.40
CA GLU A 268 -6.07 -58.80 48.27
C GLU A 268 -6.27 -57.28 48.33
N PRO A 269 -6.31 -56.58 47.17
CA PRO A 269 -6.60 -55.15 47.17
C PRO A 269 -8.05 -54.94 47.62
N VAL A 270 -8.22 -54.63 48.89
CA VAL A 270 -9.48 -54.11 49.44
C VAL A 270 -9.85 -52.90 48.59
N ALA A 271 -10.94 -53.04 47.83
CA ALA A 271 -11.50 -51.98 47.01
C ALA A 271 -11.86 -50.80 47.92
N VAL A 272 -10.99 -49.80 47.97
CA VAL A 272 -11.30 -48.51 48.61
C VAL A 272 -12.48 -47.90 47.82
N PRO A 273 -13.59 -47.54 48.48
CA PRO A 273 -14.76 -47.06 47.78
C PRO A 273 -14.44 -45.81 46.96
N SER A 274 -14.82 -45.88 45.69
CA SER A 274 -14.65 -44.94 44.59
C SER A 274 -15.46 -43.65 44.72
N THR A 275 -15.65 -43.11 45.93
CA THR A 275 -16.16 -41.75 46.06
C THR A 275 -14.99 -40.78 45.83
N MET A 276 -14.75 -40.41 44.56
CA MET A 276 -13.80 -39.36 44.23
C MET A 276 -14.05 -38.15 45.13
N ALA A 277 -13.00 -37.66 45.79
CA ALA A 277 -13.07 -36.47 46.62
C ALA A 277 -13.63 -35.31 45.77
N THR A 278 -14.64 -34.63 46.30
CA THR A 278 -15.22 -33.42 45.69
C THR A 278 -14.12 -32.39 45.43
N TYR A 279 -13.98 -31.91 44.20
CA TYR A 279 -12.97 -30.91 43.83
C TYR A 279 -13.62 -29.68 43.19
N PHE A 280 -12.91 -28.55 43.21
CA PHE A 280 -13.33 -27.30 42.59
C PHE A 280 -12.09 -26.52 42.12
N TYR A 281 -12.30 -25.55 41.24
CA TYR A 281 -11.28 -24.60 40.81
C TYR A 281 -11.57 -23.24 41.42
N ALA A 282 -10.55 -22.60 41.98
CA ALA A 282 -10.64 -21.24 42.49
C ALA A 282 -9.46 -20.39 42.04
N VAL A 283 -9.74 -19.21 41.50
CA VAL A 283 -8.76 -18.28 40.92
C VAL A 283 -9.01 -16.91 41.52
N GLY A 284 -7.95 -16.27 42.02
CA GLY A 284 -8.02 -14.94 42.63
C GLY A 284 -7.52 -13.81 41.74
N ASP A 285 -6.80 -14.10 40.66
CA ASP A 285 -6.41 -13.07 39.70
C ASP A 285 -6.20 -13.67 38.32
N PHE A 286 -6.75 -13.00 37.31
CA PHE A 286 -6.61 -13.32 35.90
C PHE A 286 -6.07 -12.10 35.16
N GLN A 287 -4.77 -12.13 34.87
CA GLN A 287 -4.10 -11.03 34.19
C GLN A 287 -3.75 -11.37 32.76
N VAL A 288 -3.90 -10.37 31.90
CA VAL A 288 -3.56 -10.44 30.48
C VAL A 288 -2.71 -9.22 30.18
N GLY A 289 -1.40 -9.38 30.34
CA GLY A 289 -0.43 -8.32 30.17
C GLY A 289 -0.11 -8.09 28.70
N GLY A 290 -0.34 -6.88 28.21
CA GLY A 290 -0.06 -6.55 26.83
C GLY A 290 -0.25 -5.07 26.52
N ARG A 291 -0.23 -4.76 25.23
CA ARG A 291 -0.52 -3.40 24.74
C ARG A 291 -1.50 -3.44 23.59
N CYS A 292 -2.23 -2.35 23.39
CA CYS A 292 -3.13 -2.25 22.24
C CYS A 292 -2.35 -2.34 20.93
N LYS A 293 -2.84 -3.14 19.98
CA LYS A 293 -2.21 -3.27 18.65
C LYS A 293 -2.52 -2.02 17.82
N CYS A 294 -1.49 -1.21 17.57
CA CYS A 294 -1.56 -0.02 16.72
C CYS A 294 -0.43 0.06 15.67
N ASN A 295 0.29 -1.05 15.45
CA ASN A 295 1.36 -1.15 14.46
C ASN A 295 2.47 -0.07 14.57
N GLY A 296 2.67 0.48 15.77
CA GLY A 296 3.65 1.54 16.01
C GLY A 296 3.27 2.93 15.48
N HIS A 297 2.00 3.14 15.12
CA HIS A 297 1.46 4.40 14.60
C HIS A 297 0.50 5.11 15.56
N ALA A 298 0.43 4.69 16.82
CA ALA A 298 -0.35 5.41 17.85
C ALA A 298 0.26 5.19 19.23
N SER A 299 0.23 6.24 20.04
CA SER A 299 0.74 6.25 21.41
C SER A 299 -0.30 5.87 22.47
N ARG A 300 -1.57 5.78 22.08
CA ARG A 300 -2.69 5.44 22.99
C ARG A 300 -3.89 4.91 22.22
N CYS A 301 -4.82 4.32 22.95
CA CYS A 301 -6.14 3.94 22.44
C CYS A 301 -7.23 4.70 23.16
N LEU A 302 -8.27 5.06 22.41
CA LEU A 302 -9.42 5.83 22.88
C LEU A 302 -10.70 5.05 22.56
N LYS A 303 -11.78 5.34 23.27
CA LYS A 303 -13.10 4.83 22.90
C LYS A 303 -13.69 5.72 21.80
N ASP A 304 -14.20 5.12 20.74
CA ASP A 304 -14.95 5.83 19.70
C ASP A 304 -16.35 6.23 20.19
N LYS A 305 -17.16 6.83 19.30
CA LYS A 305 -18.50 7.32 19.63
C LYS A 305 -19.45 6.17 20.01
N GLU A 306 -19.16 4.98 19.53
CA GLU A 306 -19.88 3.74 19.79
C GLU A 306 -19.35 3.01 21.05
N GLY A 307 -18.36 3.59 21.74
CA GLY A 307 -17.78 3.05 22.97
C GLY A 307 -16.72 1.95 22.74
N LYS A 308 -16.37 1.65 21.49
CA LYS A 308 -15.37 0.64 21.12
C LYS A 308 -13.96 1.22 21.20
N LEU A 309 -13.03 0.41 21.72
CA LEU A 309 -11.63 0.80 21.84
C LEU A 309 -10.94 0.77 20.46
N VAL A 310 -10.32 1.89 20.06
CA VAL A 310 -9.66 2.11 18.77
C VAL A 310 -8.35 2.91 18.98
N CYS A 311 -7.36 2.73 18.11
CA CYS A 311 -6.11 3.50 18.16
C CYS A 311 -6.31 4.97 17.77
N ASP A 312 -5.65 5.89 18.47
CA ASP A 312 -5.51 7.31 18.06
C ASP A 312 -4.44 7.43 16.96
N CYS A 313 -4.79 7.00 15.74
CA CYS A 313 -3.83 6.82 14.65
C CYS A 313 -3.16 8.13 14.17
N LYS A 314 -1.82 8.09 14.15
CA LYS A 314 -0.89 9.11 13.63
C LYS A 314 -0.25 8.65 12.32
N HIS A 315 0.82 9.31 11.88
CA HIS A 315 1.60 8.91 10.69
C HIS A 315 0.75 8.80 9.40
N ASN A 316 -0.32 9.60 9.31
CA ASN A 316 -1.32 9.53 8.24
C ASN A 316 -1.92 8.13 8.03
N THR A 317 -2.05 7.34 9.10
CA THR A 317 -2.71 6.03 9.10
C THR A 317 -4.13 6.12 9.65
N GLU A 318 -4.96 5.16 9.30
CA GLU A 318 -6.33 5.01 9.80
C GLU A 318 -6.67 3.52 9.96
N GLY A 319 -7.88 3.24 10.45
CA GLY A 319 -8.33 1.89 10.78
C GLY A 319 -8.17 1.59 12.27
N PRO A 320 -8.82 0.51 12.76
CA PRO A 320 -8.86 0.19 14.18
C PRO A 320 -7.47 -0.08 14.77
N GLU A 321 -6.55 -0.63 13.98
CA GLU A 321 -5.17 -0.96 14.34
C GLU A 321 -4.13 -0.06 13.63
N CYS A 322 -4.55 1.04 13.00
CA CYS A 322 -3.69 1.85 12.14
C CYS A 322 -3.05 1.04 11.00
N ASP A 323 -3.83 0.12 10.44
CA ASP A 323 -3.45 -0.93 9.50
C ASP A 323 -3.57 -0.53 8.02
N ARG A 324 -3.92 0.73 7.75
CA ARG A 324 -4.04 1.28 6.40
C ARG A 324 -3.72 2.77 6.37
N CYS A 325 -3.41 3.29 5.18
CA CYS A 325 -3.17 4.71 4.98
C CYS A 325 -4.48 5.51 4.88
N LYS A 326 -4.49 6.73 5.42
CA LYS A 326 -5.57 7.71 5.26
C LYS A 326 -5.83 7.99 3.78
N PRO A 327 -7.05 8.42 3.42
CA PRO A 327 -7.34 8.85 2.06
C PRO A 327 -6.34 9.90 1.59
N PHE A 328 -5.99 9.84 0.30
CA PHE A 328 -4.98 10.71 -0.35
C PHE A 328 -3.51 10.46 0.05
N HIS A 329 -3.23 9.53 0.98
CA HIS A 329 -1.87 9.19 1.42
C HIS A 329 -1.38 7.85 0.85
N TYR A 330 -1.57 7.66 -0.46
CA TYR A 330 -1.26 6.42 -1.17
C TYR A 330 -0.02 6.54 -2.07
N ASP A 331 0.96 7.36 -1.69
CA ASP A 331 2.18 7.53 -2.49
C ASP A 331 3.16 6.35 -2.33
N ARG A 332 3.15 5.69 -1.19
CA ARG A 332 3.86 4.41 -0.95
C ARG A 332 2.95 3.41 -0.22
N PRO A 333 3.27 2.09 -0.25
CA PRO A 333 2.50 1.10 0.50
C PRO A 333 2.52 1.37 2.01
N TRP A 334 1.44 1.00 2.70
CA TRP A 334 1.42 0.96 4.16
C TRP A 334 2.42 -0.09 4.68
N GLN A 335 3.11 0.23 5.77
CA GLN A 335 3.99 -0.68 6.49
C GLN A 335 3.94 -0.35 7.99
N ARG A 336 4.07 -1.37 8.84
CA ARG A 336 4.23 -1.22 10.29
C ARG A 336 5.47 -0.40 10.61
N ALA A 337 5.40 0.46 11.62
CA ALA A 337 6.57 1.21 12.10
C ALA A 337 7.57 0.28 12.80
N SER A 338 8.85 0.47 12.48
CA SER A 338 9.98 -0.24 13.10
C SER A 338 10.69 0.67 14.10
N ALA A 339 11.64 0.14 14.87
CA ALA A 339 12.45 0.97 15.77
C ALA A 339 13.27 2.05 15.03
N ARG A 340 13.59 1.85 13.75
CA ARG A 340 14.41 2.77 12.94
C ARG A 340 13.58 3.68 12.04
N GLU A 341 12.54 3.14 11.41
CA GLU A 341 11.72 3.83 10.42
C GLU A 341 10.26 3.87 10.88
N ALA A 342 9.67 5.06 10.94
CA ALA A 342 8.28 5.26 11.33
C ALA A 342 7.26 4.77 10.29
N ASN A 343 7.70 4.62 9.04
CA ASN A 343 6.89 4.11 7.93
C ASN A 343 5.55 4.83 7.76
N GLU A 344 5.56 6.15 7.87
CA GLU A 344 4.38 6.99 7.72
C GLU A 344 3.81 6.97 6.30
N CYS A 345 2.50 7.10 6.18
CA CYS A 345 1.85 7.18 4.88
C CYS A 345 2.08 8.57 4.27
N LEU A 346 2.52 8.58 3.00
CA LEU A 346 2.89 9.81 2.31
C LEU A 346 1.76 10.32 1.40
N PRO A 347 1.47 11.63 1.43
CA PRO A 347 0.44 12.23 0.58
C PRO A 347 0.83 12.14 -0.90
N CYS A 348 -0.16 11.86 -1.73
CA CYS A 348 0.03 11.89 -3.18
C CYS A 348 0.27 13.32 -3.67
N ASN A 349 1.30 13.52 -4.48
CA ASN A 349 1.50 14.80 -5.15
C ASN A 349 0.57 14.93 -6.37
N CYS A 350 -0.45 15.77 -6.26
CA CYS A 350 -1.40 16.05 -7.35
C CYS A 350 -1.47 17.52 -7.76
N ASN A 351 -0.45 18.32 -7.38
CA ASN A 351 -0.39 19.75 -7.67
C ASN A 351 -1.69 20.52 -7.29
N LEU A 352 -2.40 20.09 -6.24
CA LEU A 352 -3.69 20.66 -5.82
C LEU A 352 -4.84 20.56 -6.86
N HIS A 353 -4.70 19.71 -7.87
CA HIS A 353 -5.74 19.47 -8.89
C HIS A 353 -6.57 18.22 -8.66
N ALA A 354 -6.24 17.38 -7.69
CA ALA A 354 -7.04 16.21 -7.32
C ALA A 354 -7.12 16.07 -5.80
N ARG A 355 -8.24 15.50 -5.32
CA ARG A 355 -8.46 15.17 -3.90
C ARG A 355 -8.39 13.66 -3.61
N ARG A 356 -8.24 12.86 -4.67
CA ARG A 356 -8.17 11.40 -4.59
C ARG A 356 -6.98 10.93 -5.38
N CYS A 357 -6.33 9.89 -4.88
CA CYS A 357 -5.29 9.18 -5.59
C CYS A 357 -5.43 7.69 -5.34
N ARG A 358 -4.67 6.89 -6.09
CA ARG A 358 -4.52 5.45 -5.89
C ARG A 358 -3.04 5.10 -5.95
N PHE A 359 -2.68 4.01 -5.29
CA PHE A 359 -1.33 3.46 -5.38
C PHE A 359 -1.17 2.60 -6.65
N ASN A 360 0.04 2.60 -7.22
CA ASN A 360 0.45 1.70 -8.29
C ASN A 360 1.84 1.10 -7.98
N MET A 361 1.87 -0.23 -7.81
CA MET A 361 3.08 -0.99 -7.45
C MET A 361 4.16 -0.95 -8.54
N GLU A 362 3.78 -0.94 -9.81
CA GLU A 362 4.75 -0.93 -10.91
C GLU A 362 5.52 0.39 -10.97
N LEU A 363 4.80 1.51 -10.84
CA LEU A 363 5.40 2.84 -10.78
C LEU A 363 6.28 3.01 -9.53
N TYR A 364 5.86 2.45 -8.40
CA TYR A 364 6.67 2.45 -7.19
C TYR A 364 8.01 1.74 -7.39
N LYS A 365 8.01 0.53 -7.99
CA LYS A 365 9.24 -0.20 -8.32
C LYS A 365 10.13 0.59 -9.28
N LEU A 366 9.55 1.16 -10.36
CA LEU A 366 10.29 1.96 -11.34
C LEU A 366 10.90 3.25 -10.75
N SER A 367 10.27 3.83 -9.72
CA SER A 367 10.80 5.01 -9.01
C SER A 367 11.95 4.69 -8.04
N GLY A 368 12.37 3.42 -7.94
CA GLY A 368 13.32 2.98 -6.92
C GLY A 368 12.70 2.91 -5.52
N ARG A 369 11.43 2.49 -5.43
CA ARG A 369 10.64 2.42 -4.18
C ARG A 369 10.47 3.76 -3.47
N LYS A 370 10.29 4.84 -4.23
CA LYS A 370 10.08 6.20 -3.70
C LYS A 370 8.62 6.66 -3.80
N SER A 371 8.01 6.57 -4.98
CA SER A 371 6.65 7.06 -5.21
C SER A 371 5.90 6.21 -6.25
N GLY A 372 4.73 5.71 -5.84
CA GLY A 372 3.76 4.96 -6.65
C GLY A 372 2.38 5.63 -6.75
N GLY A 373 2.19 6.82 -6.16
CA GLY A 373 0.90 7.51 -6.16
C GLY A 373 0.48 7.99 -7.55
N VAL A 374 -0.80 7.81 -7.89
CA VAL A 374 -1.42 8.25 -9.14
C VAL A 374 -2.69 9.02 -8.83
N CYS A 375 -2.78 10.27 -9.28
CA CYS A 375 -3.91 11.14 -9.05
C CYS A 375 -5.14 10.69 -9.86
N MET A 376 -6.32 10.89 -9.28
CA MET A 376 -7.59 10.51 -9.88
C MET A 376 -8.44 11.76 -10.14
N ASN A 377 -9.07 11.82 -11.31
CA ASN A 377 -9.96 12.91 -11.72
C ASN A 377 -9.31 14.29 -11.60
N CYS A 378 -8.19 14.49 -12.32
CA CYS A 378 -7.53 15.80 -12.39
C CYS A 378 -8.52 16.90 -12.80
N ARG A 379 -8.66 17.92 -11.95
CA ARG A 379 -9.50 19.10 -12.15
C ARG A 379 -8.69 20.22 -12.82
N HIS A 380 -9.32 21.37 -13.04
CA HIS A 380 -8.64 22.57 -13.56
C HIS A 380 -8.01 22.35 -14.95
N ASN A 381 -8.60 21.45 -15.77
CA ASN A 381 -8.12 21.10 -17.12
C ASN A 381 -6.68 20.58 -17.16
N THR A 382 -6.22 20.00 -16.06
CA THR A 382 -4.93 19.31 -15.98
C THR A 382 -5.08 17.81 -16.31
N ALA A 383 -3.96 17.17 -16.63
CA ALA A 383 -3.86 15.77 -16.97
C ALA A 383 -2.50 15.20 -16.53
N GLY A 384 -2.37 13.88 -16.64
CA GLY A 384 -1.18 13.13 -16.24
C GLY A 384 -1.20 12.61 -14.80
N ARG A 385 -0.21 11.79 -14.46
CA ARG A 385 -0.09 11.09 -13.17
C ARG A 385 -0.24 12.01 -11.96
N HIS A 386 0.43 13.16 -12.00
CA HIS A 386 0.43 14.18 -10.94
C HIS A 386 -0.39 15.42 -11.28
N CYS A 387 -1.26 15.35 -12.29
CA CYS A 387 -1.97 16.52 -12.82
C CYS A 387 -1.01 17.68 -13.17
N HIS A 388 0.11 17.35 -13.82
CA HIS A 388 1.28 18.23 -13.97
C HIS A 388 1.40 18.87 -15.36
N TYR A 389 0.51 18.51 -16.29
CA TYR A 389 0.42 19.14 -17.60
C TYR A 389 -1.05 19.39 -17.97
N CYS A 390 -1.29 20.16 -19.03
CA CYS A 390 -2.64 20.53 -19.45
C CYS A 390 -3.27 19.47 -20.35
N LYS A 391 -4.56 19.22 -20.17
CA LYS A 391 -5.36 18.33 -21.01
C LYS A 391 -5.35 18.83 -22.46
N GLU A 392 -5.51 17.93 -23.41
CA GLU A 392 -5.69 18.28 -24.83
C GLU A 392 -6.79 19.35 -25.01
N GLY A 393 -6.52 20.34 -25.86
CA GLY A 393 -7.36 21.54 -26.01
C GLY A 393 -7.05 22.66 -25.01
N TYR A 394 -6.05 22.47 -24.14
CA TYR A 394 -5.53 23.49 -23.23
C TYR A 394 -3.99 23.57 -23.33
N TYR A 395 -3.43 24.73 -23.00
CA TYR A 395 -1.99 24.96 -22.90
C TYR A 395 -1.62 25.60 -21.56
N ARG A 396 -0.34 25.51 -21.22
CA ARG A 396 0.24 25.96 -19.96
C ARG A 396 0.41 27.48 -19.94
N ASP A 397 -0.22 28.15 -18.98
CA ASP A 397 -0.03 29.59 -18.72
C ASP A 397 1.20 29.82 -17.83
N MET A 398 2.37 30.03 -18.45
CA MET A 398 3.65 30.17 -17.73
C MET A 398 3.68 31.32 -16.71
N ALA A 399 2.76 32.29 -16.78
CA ALA A 399 2.66 33.37 -15.79
C ALA A 399 2.15 32.88 -14.42
N ARG A 400 1.59 31.67 -14.32
CA ARG A 400 1.03 31.09 -13.09
C ARG A 400 1.80 29.83 -12.71
N PRO A 401 1.94 29.48 -11.41
CA PRO A 401 2.53 28.22 -11.01
C PRO A 401 1.64 27.03 -11.42
N ILE A 402 2.22 25.83 -11.56
CA ILE A 402 1.47 24.64 -11.99
C ILE A 402 0.30 24.34 -11.06
N THR A 403 0.43 24.59 -9.75
CA THR A 403 -0.58 24.33 -8.73
C THR A 403 -1.81 25.24 -8.79
N HIS A 404 -1.76 26.30 -9.60
CA HIS A 404 -2.82 27.30 -9.69
C HIS A 404 -4.06 26.75 -10.42
N ARG A 405 -5.27 27.08 -9.95
CA ARG A 405 -6.54 26.62 -10.56
C ARG A 405 -6.74 26.98 -12.04
N ARG A 406 -6.02 27.99 -12.51
CA ARG A 406 -6.00 28.48 -13.92
C ARG A 406 -4.63 28.30 -14.59
N ALA A 407 -3.82 27.33 -14.14
CA ALA A 407 -2.52 27.03 -14.75
C ALA A 407 -2.64 26.56 -16.22
N CYS A 408 -3.82 26.08 -16.60
CA CYS A 408 -4.17 25.65 -17.96
C CYS A 408 -5.21 26.59 -18.57
N LYS A 409 -4.86 27.17 -19.73
CA LYS A 409 -5.69 28.08 -20.51
C LYS A 409 -6.18 27.38 -21.78
N ALA A 410 -7.42 27.65 -22.19
CA ALA A 410 -8.03 27.00 -23.34
C ALA A 410 -7.34 27.42 -24.65
N CYS A 411 -7.25 26.48 -25.59
CA CYS A 411 -6.82 26.75 -26.96
C CYS A 411 -7.97 27.41 -27.73
N ASP A 412 -7.91 28.73 -27.91
CA ASP A 412 -8.92 29.46 -28.67
C ASP A 412 -8.62 29.44 -30.18
N CYS A 413 -8.40 28.24 -30.74
CA CYS A 413 -8.07 28.07 -32.15
C CYS A 413 -9.23 28.48 -33.06
N HIS A 414 -8.96 29.37 -34.03
CA HIS A 414 -9.97 29.92 -34.92
C HIS A 414 -10.60 28.80 -35.76
N PRO A 415 -11.95 28.67 -35.78
CA PRO A 415 -12.63 27.51 -36.36
C PRO A 415 -12.39 27.36 -37.87
N VAL A 416 -12.16 28.47 -38.57
CA VAL A 416 -11.90 28.49 -40.01
C VAL A 416 -10.40 28.48 -40.32
N GLY A 417 -9.58 29.14 -39.49
CA GLY A 417 -8.17 29.42 -39.78
C GLY A 417 -7.22 28.34 -39.27
N ALA A 418 -7.62 27.58 -38.25
CA ALA A 418 -6.88 26.44 -37.74
C ALA A 418 -7.32 25.14 -38.44
N ALA A 419 -6.38 24.20 -38.57
CA ALA A 419 -6.62 22.84 -39.05
C ALA A 419 -7.14 21.91 -37.94
N GLY A 420 -7.06 22.33 -36.67
CA GLY A 420 -7.49 21.54 -35.51
C GLY A 420 -7.71 22.40 -34.27
N LYS A 421 -8.40 21.84 -33.27
CA LYS A 421 -8.73 22.50 -31.99
C LYS A 421 -7.64 22.34 -30.92
N THR A 422 -6.70 21.43 -31.12
CA THR A 422 -5.60 21.15 -30.20
C THR A 422 -4.40 22.03 -30.53
N CYS A 423 -4.05 22.92 -29.60
CA CYS A 423 -2.86 23.75 -29.71
C CYS A 423 -1.65 23.09 -29.01
N ASN A 424 -0.46 23.64 -29.26
CA ASN A 424 0.77 23.24 -28.57
C ASN A 424 0.65 23.53 -27.06
N GLN A 425 0.89 22.51 -26.21
CA GLN A 425 0.70 22.63 -24.77
C GLN A 425 1.65 23.61 -24.07
N THR A 426 2.78 23.95 -24.68
CA THR A 426 3.77 24.87 -24.11
C THR A 426 3.59 26.29 -24.63
N THR A 427 3.38 26.45 -25.94
CA THR A 427 3.33 27.78 -26.58
C THR A 427 1.91 28.31 -26.82
N GLY A 428 0.90 27.43 -26.76
CA GLY A 428 -0.48 27.77 -27.13
C GLY A 428 -0.71 27.91 -28.64
N GLN A 429 0.31 27.66 -29.47
CA GLN A 429 0.21 27.80 -30.93
C GLN A 429 -0.73 26.76 -31.53
N CYS A 430 -1.78 27.23 -32.20
CA CYS A 430 -2.71 26.41 -32.96
C CYS A 430 -2.10 25.96 -34.30
N PRO A 431 -2.50 24.79 -34.83
CA PRO A 431 -2.05 24.32 -36.14
C PRO A 431 -2.75 25.12 -37.23
N CYS A 432 -2.09 26.14 -37.77
CA CYS A 432 -2.69 27.04 -38.77
C CYS A 432 -2.75 26.41 -40.16
N LYS A 433 -3.80 26.74 -40.92
CA LYS A 433 -3.93 26.40 -42.35
C LYS A 433 -2.95 27.23 -43.19
N ASP A 434 -2.74 26.81 -44.43
CA ASP A 434 -1.85 27.48 -45.37
C ASP A 434 -2.22 28.96 -45.54
N GLY A 435 -1.22 29.84 -45.42
CA GLY A 435 -1.41 31.28 -45.51
C GLY A 435 -2.04 31.95 -44.28
N VAL A 436 -2.33 31.20 -43.20
CA VAL A 436 -2.87 31.73 -41.94
C VAL A 436 -1.76 31.81 -40.89
N THR A 437 -1.78 32.83 -40.04
CA THR A 437 -0.82 33.06 -38.94
C THR A 437 -1.50 33.57 -37.67
N GLY A 438 -0.72 33.80 -36.61
CA GLY A 438 -1.17 34.13 -35.25
C GLY A 438 -1.27 32.90 -34.34
N ILE A 439 -1.22 33.11 -33.02
CA ILE A 439 -1.28 32.02 -32.02
C ILE A 439 -2.56 31.20 -32.17
N THR A 440 -3.68 31.88 -32.43
CA THR A 440 -5.00 31.28 -32.62
C THR A 440 -5.37 31.07 -34.09
N CYS A 441 -4.47 31.33 -35.05
CA CYS A 441 -4.73 31.24 -36.49
C CYS A 441 -5.87 32.16 -36.96
N ASN A 442 -5.88 33.40 -36.48
CA ASN A 442 -6.98 34.36 -36.67
C ASN A 442 -6.73 35.40 -37.76
N ARG A 443 -5.59 35.36 -38.48
CA ARG A 443 -5.27 36.34 -39.52
C ARG A 443 -4.45 35.73 -40.66
N CYS A 444 -4.53 36.32 -41.85
CA CYS A 444 -3.68 35.91 -42.97
C CYS A 444 -2.22 36.36 -42.76
N ALA A 445 -1.29 35.55 -43.24
CA ALA A 445 0.13 35.89 -43.28
C ALA A 445 0.39 37.02 -44.28
N LYS A 446 1.54 37.70 -44.15
CA LYS A 446 1.95 38.75 -45.10
C LYS A 446 2.02 38.16 -46.53
N GLY A 447 1.43 38.85 -47.50
CA GLY A 447 1.31 38.39 -48.89
C GLY A 447 0.09 37.49 -49.18
N TYR A 448 -0.81 37.34 -48.21
CA TYR A 448 -2.08 36.63 -48.37
C TYR A 448 -3.27 37.54 -48.05
N GLN A 449 -4.40 37.30 -48.71
CA GLN A 449 -5.68 37.98 -48.47
C GLN A 449 -6.78 36.99 -48.10
N GLN A 450 -7.78 37.44 -47.35
CA GLN A 450 -8.87 36.58 -46.89
C GLN A 450 -9.80 36.20 -48.05
N SER A 451 -10.11 34.91 -48.17
CA SER A 451 -11.06 34.39 -49.14
C SER A 451 -12.43 34.14 -48.48
N ARG A 452 -13.47 33.94 -49.29
CA ARG A 452 -14.81 33.52 -48.81
C ARG A 452 -14.90 32.03 -48.51
N SER A 453 -13.87 31.24 -48.80
CA SER A 453 -13.89 29.78 -48.61
C SER A 453 -13.50 29.39 -47.17
N PRO A 454 -14.35 28.64 -46.45
CA PRO A 454 -13.99 28.09 -45.14
C PRO A 454 -12.85 27.06 -45.19
N VAL A 455 -12.62 26.43 -46.34
CA VAL A 455 -11.59 25.40 -46.53
C VAL A 455 -10.22 26.06 -46.72
N ALA A 456 -10.14 27.09 -47.55
CA ALA A 456 -8.92 27.84 -47.86
C ALA A 456 -9.11 29.34 -47.55
N PRO A 457 -9.05 29.74 -46.26
CA PRO A 457 -9.44 31.09 -45.84
C PRO A 457 -8.45 32.20 -46.23
N CYS A 458 -7.21 31.86 -46.58
CA CYS A 458 -6.20 32.82 -47.01
C CYS A 458 -5.59 32.37 -48.34
N ILE A 459 -5.63 33.23 -49.35
CA ILE A 459 -5.05 32.99 -50.69
C ILE A 459 -3.91 33.98 -50.93
N LYS A 460 -2.87 33.57 -51.68
CA LYS A 460 -1.76 34.46 -52.02
C LYS A 460 -2.25 35.62 -52.89
N ILE A 461 -1.76 36.82 -52.63
CA ILE A 461 -2.00 37.97 -53.50
C ILE A 461 -1.22 37.74 -54.80
N PRO A 462 -1.87 37.68 -55.97
CA PRO A 462 -1.16 37.51 -57.24
C PRO A 462 -0.30 38.76 -57.49
N VAL A 463 0.98 38.55 -57.78
CA VAL A 463 1.88 39.61 -58.23
C VAL A 463 1.62 39.78 -59.72
N VAL A 464 1.02 40.90 -60.11
CA VAL A 464 0.88 41.27 -61.52
C VAL A 464 2.23 41.83 -61.97
N ASN A 465 3.04 41.01 -62.64
CA ASN A 465 4.18 41.52 -63.41
C ASN A 465 3.67 41.92 -64.81
N PRO A 466 4.04 43.11 -65.33
CA PRO A 466 3.65 43.51 -66.68
C PRO A 466 4.33 42.62 -67.73
N THR A 467 3.56 42.40 -68.79
CA THR A 467 3.71 41.49 -69.92
C THR A 467 5.05 41.56 -70.64
N THR A 468 5.66 40.41 -70.95
CA THR A 468 6.62 40.27 -72.06
C THR A 468 6.30 39.05 -72.90
N ALA A 469 6.51 39.23 -74.20
CA ALA A 469 5.99 38.49 -75.32
C ALA A 469 6.54 37.07 -75.49
N VAL A 470 5.80 36.32 -76.30
CA VAL A 470 6.07 35.00 -76.85
C VAL A 470 7.47 34.91 -77.45
N SER A 471 8.23 33.89 -77.05
CA SER A 471 9.25 33.27 -77.88
C SER A 471 9.19 31.76 -77.65
N SER A 472 8.64 31.06 -78.64
CA SER A 472 8.67 29.61 -78.75
C SER A 472 10.08 29.15 -79.08
N THR A 473 10.62 28.24 -78.28
CA THR A 473 11.47 27.14 -78.79
C THR A 473 11.57 26.03 -77.75
N GLU A 474 11.40 24.82 -78.25
CA GLU A 474 11.69 23.51 -77.66
C GLU A 474 10.72 22.97 -76.59
N GLU A 475 9.81 22.12 -77.09
CA GLU A 475 9.09 21.13 -76.30
C GLU A 475 10.05 20.38 -75.36
N PRO A 476 9.80 20.36 -74.05
CA PRO A 476 10.39 19.35 -73.19
C PRO A 476 9.65 18.05 -73.43
N ALA A 477 10.42 17.03 -73.80
CA ALA A 477 10.01 15.64 -73.92
C ALA A 477 8.89 15.25 -72.96
N ASP A 478 7.87 14.62 -73.54
CA ASP A 478 6.70 14.01 -72.94
C ASP A 478 7.03 13.22 -71.63
N CYS A 479 7.06 13.92 -70.49
CA CYS A 479 7.29 13.32 -69.16
C CYS A 479 6.18 12.30 -68.79
N GLU A 480 5.05 12.30 -69.51
CA GLU A 480 3.94 11.37 -69.31
C GLU A 480 4.23 9.96 -69.85
N SER A 481 5.10 9.87 -70.87
CA SER A 481 5.57 8.60 -71.45
C SER A 481 6.71 7.95 -70.63
N TYR A 482 7.56 8.76 -69.98
CA TYR A 482 8.80 8.30 -69.33
C TYR A 482 8.64 7.94 -67.85
N CYS A 483 7.76 8.63 -67.12
CA CYS A 483 7.44 8.30 -65.72
C CYS A 483 5.93 8.32 -65.50
N LYS A 484 5.34 7.20 -65.07
CA LYS A 484 3.99 7.22 -64.48
C LYS A 484 4.12 7.65 -63.01
N PRO A 485 3.84 8.92 -62.62
CA PRO A 485 3.78 9.28 -61.22
C PRO A 485 2.72 8.39 -60.56
N VAL A 486 3.08 7.67 -59.50
CA VAL A 486 2.15 6.73 -58.88
C VAL A 486 1.05 7.50 -58.14
N LYS A 487 -0.03 7.84 -58.84
CA LYS A 487 -1.25 8.42 -58.29
C LYS A 487 -1.96 7.36 -57.44
N GLY A 488 -1.71 7.36 -56.12
CA GLY A 488 -2.45 6.53 -55.17
C GLY A 488 -1.73 6.27 -53.84
N ASN A 489 -2.50 5.95 -52.80
CA ASN A 489 -1.98 5.49 -51.50
C ASN A 489 -1.16 4.21 -51.69
N LEU A 490 0.16 4.35 -51.69
CA LEU A 490 1.07 3.27 -52.05
C LEU A 490 1.10 2.17 -50.98
N LYS A 491 0.35 1.09 -51.20
CA LYS A 491 0.31 -0.08 -50.31
C LYS A 491 1.45 -1.04 -50.66
N ILE A 492 2.52 -1.02 -49.87
CA ILE A 492 3.66 -1.95 -50.02
C ILE A 492 3.19 -3.38 -49.72
N ASN A 493 3.16 -4.25 -50.72
CA ASN A 493 2.81 -5.66 -50.57
C ASN A 493 4.08 -6.54 -50.59
N MET A 494 3.92 -7.82 -50.22
CA MET A 494 5.04 -8.76 -50.18
C MET A 494 5.68 -8.94 -51.55
N LYS A 495 4.86 -9.04 -52.61
CA LYS A 495 5.33 -9.25 -53.98
C LYS A 495 6.27 -8.14 -54.46
N LYS A 496 5.93 -6.87 -54.20
CA LYS A 496 6.79 -5.71 -54.52
C LYS A 496 8.09 -5.71 -53.71
N TYR A 497 8.03 -6.08 -52.43
CA TYR A 497 9.21 -6.19 -51.58
C TYR A 497 10.16 -7.32 -52.02
N CYS A 498 9.62 -8.47 -52.43
CA CYS A 498 10.43 -9.61 -52.90
C CYS A 498 11.13 -9.33 -54.24
N LYS A 499 10.51 -8.54 -55.14
CA LYS A 499 11.06 -8.19 -56.47
C LYS A 499 12.22 -7.17 -56.44
N LYS A 500 12.52 -6.54 -55.31
CA LYS A 500 13.57 -5.53 -55.17
C LYS A 500 14.81 -6.12 -54.53
N ASP A 501 15.99 -5.62 -54.89
CA ASP A 501 17.25 -6.13 -54.37
C ASP A 501 17.60 -5.53 -53.02
N TYR A 502 17.27 -4.25 -52.82
CA TYR A 502 17.44 -3.59 -51.54
C TYR A 502 16.19 -2.82 -51.10
N ALA A 503 16.05 -2.66 -49.79
CA ALA A 503 15.00 -1.87 -49.16
C ALA A 503 15.54 -1.20 -47.90
N VAL A 504 15.69 0.12 -47.95
CA VAL A 504 16.34 0.91 -46.90
C VAL A 504 15.53 2.14 -46.52
N GLN A 505 15.59 2.50 -45.25
CA GLN A 505 15.13 3.79 -44.74
C GLN A 505 16.30 4.74 -44.70
N VAL A 506 16.18 5.87 -45.40
CA VAL A 506 17.23 6.88 -45.51
C VAL A 506 16.74 8.22 -45.01
N ASN A 507 17.66 9.01 -44.46
CA ASN A 507 17.49 10.43 -44.20
C ASN A 507 18.30 11.22 -45.22
N VAL A 508 17.68 12.16 -45.92
CA VAL A 508 18.36 12.95 -46.97
C VAL A 508 19.01 14.17 -46.32
N LEU A 509 20.33 14.29 -46.46
CA LEU A 509 21.12 15.34 -45.80
C LEU A 509 21.40 16.51 -46.76
N ASP A 510 21.88 16.22 -47.96
CA ASP A 510 22.27 17.23 -48.95
C ASP A 510 22.17 16.70 -50.39
N MET A 511 22.31 17.57 -51.38
CA MET A 511 22.27 17.25 -52.81
C MET A 511 23.33 18.04 -53.60
N ASP A 512 24.19 17.30 -54.30
CA ASP A 512 25.12 17.82 -55.29
C ASP A 512 24.73 17.39 -56.71
N THR A 513 25.20 18.11 -57.73
CA THR A 513 25.04 17.73 -59.14
C THR A 513 26.40 17.33 -59.73
N VAL A 514 26.48 16.13 -60.32
CA VAL A 514 27.70 15.59 -60.94
C VAL A 514 27.35 15.10 -62.35
N GLY A 515 27.59 15.96 -63.36
CA GLY A 515 27.17 15.72 -64.74
C GLY A 515 25.66 15.57 -64.87
N ASP A 516 25.19 14.54 -65.57
CA ASP A 516 23.75 14.24 -65.75
C ASP A 516 23.08 13.57 -64.54
N TRP A 517 23.71 13.60 -63.36
CA TRP A 517 23.25 12.91 -62.16
C TRP A 517 23.18 13.83 -60.95
N ALA A 518 22.08 13.75 -60.21
CA ALA A 518 21.93 14.29 -58.87
C ALA A 518 22.46 13.27 -57.85
N LYS A 519 23.39 13.72 -57.02
CA LYS A 519 24.06 12.96 -55.96
C LYS A 519 23.51 13.41 -54.61
N PHE A 520 22.66 12.61 -53.99
CA PHE A 520 22.14 12.88 -52.66
C PHE A 520 23.01 12.25 -51.59
N SER A 521 23.50 13.05 -50.64
CA SER A 521 24.13 12.56 -49.42
C SER A 521 23.05 12.07 -48.47
N VAL A 522 23.05 10.78 -48.14
CA VAL A 522 21.98 10.15 -47.35
C VAL A 522 22.55 9.34 -46.18
N ASN A 523 21.83 9.36 -45.05
CA ASN A 523 22.14 8.50 -43.91
C ASN A 523 21.17 7.32 -43.85
N ILE A 524 21.68 6.10 -43.96
CA ILE A 524 20.89 4.86 -43.88
C ILE A 524 20.56 4.56 -42.42
N VAL A 525 19.32 4.80 -42.04
CA VAL A 525 18.80 4.60 -40.67
C VAL A 525 18.48 3.12 -40.41
N SER A 526 17.94 2.41 -41.40
CA SER A 526 17.57 1.00 -41.25
C SER A 526 17.58 0.26 -42.58
N VAL A 527 18.16 -0.95 -42.58
CA VAL A 527 18.20 -1.84 -43.73
C VAL A 527 17.19 -2.98 -43.51
N TYR A 528 16.21 -3.09 -44.39
CA TYR A 528 15.17 -4.12 -44.34
C TYR A 528 15.48 -5.26 -45.31
N LYS A 529 16.12 -4.95 -46.44
CA LYS A 529 16.57 -5.93 -47.44
C LYS A 529 17.88 -5.49 -48.09
N SER A 530 18.77 -6.44 -48.33
CA SER A 530 20.00 -6.29 -49.09
C SER A 530 20.28 -7.62 -49.79
N ARG A 531 20.30 -7.63 -51.13
CA ARG A 531 20.63 -8.77 -51.97
C ARG A 531 21.79 -8.36 -52.86
N GLY A 532 22.92 -9.07 -52.79
CA GLY A 532 24.20 -8.63 -53.36
C GLY A 532 25.09 -8.03 -52.28
N GLU A 533 25.68 -6.86 -52.53
CA GLU A 533 26.57 -6.20 -51.57
C GLU A 533 25.84 -5.86 -50.24
N PRO A 534 26.48 -6.13 -49.09
CA PRO A 534 25.87 -5.87 -47.78
C PRO A 534 25.82 -4.37 -47.47
N LEU A 535 24.63 -3.78 -47.55
CA LEU A 535 24.39 -2.40 -47.14
C LEU A 535 24.48 -2.25 -45.61
N LYS A 536 25.36 -1.35 -45.15
CA LYS A 536 25.51 -0.99 -43.73
C LYS A 536 24.72 0.29 -43.40
N ARG A 537 24.41 0.46 -42.11
CA ARG A 537 23.87 1.74 -41.60
C ARG A 537 24.98 2.77 -41.54
N GLY A 538 24.62 4.04 -41.71
CA GLY A 538 25.57 5.15 -41.77
C GLY A 538 25.46 5.92 -43.08
N ASP A 539 26.48 6.72 -43.36
CA ASP A 539 26.48 7.63 -44.50
C ASP A 539 26.69 6.88 -45.81
N ASN A 540 25.91 7.25 -46.80
CA ASN A 540 25.90 6.65 -48.12
C ASN A 540 25.45 7.70 -49.15
N VAL A 541 25.50 7.33 -50.43
CA VAL A 541 25.12 8.20 -51.54
C VAL A 541 23.93 7.59 -52.27
N LEU A 542 22.96 8.42 -52.64
CA LEU A 542 21.83 8.05 -53.48
C LEU A 542 21.90 8.83 -54.80
N TRP A 543 22.04 8.11 -55.90
CA TRP A 543 22.12 8.67 -57.25
C TRP A 543 20.76 8.67 -57.94
N VAL A 544 20.40 9.79 -58.55
CA VAL A 544 19.17 9.98 -59.33
C VAL A 544 19.53 10.69 -60.64
N ASN A 545 19.00 10.25 -61.77
CA ASN A 545 19.28 10.91 -63.05
C ASN A 545 18.64 12.31 -63.10
N MET A 546 19.31 13.29 -63.71
CA MET A 546 18.80 14.67 -63.74
C MET A 546 17.50 14.80 -64.55
N LYS A 547 17.30 13.95 -65.58
CA LYS A 547 16.06 13.87 -66.36
C LYS A 547 14.87 13.39 -65.50
N ASP A 548 15.13 12.44 -64.61
CA ASP A 548 14.15 11.88 -63.67
C ASP A 548 13.75 12.91 -62.59
N LEU A 549 14.73 13.67 -62.10
CA LEU A 549 14.51 14.73 -61.11
C LEU A 549 13.73 15.92 -61.73
N ALA A 550 14.00 16.26 -62.99
CA ALA A 550 13.27 17.29 -63.74
C ALA A 550 11.78 16.95 -63.92
N CYS A 551 11.45 15.67 -64.18
CA CYS A 551 10.06 15.19 -64.23
C CYS A 551 9.44 14.92 -62.83
N LYS A 552 10.09 15.31 -61.72
CA LYS A 552 9.66 15.09 -60.31
C LYS A 552 9.48 13.61 -59.92
N CYS A 553 10.24 12.71 -60.53
CA CYS A 553 10.19 11.26 -60.31
C CYS A 553 11.58 10.71 -59.98
N PRO A 554 12.02 10.60 -58.71
CA PRO A 554 11.28 10.71 -57.46
C PRO A 554 11.29 12.11 -56.82
N LYS A 555 10.19 12.45 -56.13
CA LYS A 555 10.08 13.69 -55.33
C LYS A 555 10.83 13.57 -54.01
N ILE A 556 12.13 13.80 -54.05
CA ILE A 556 13.02 13.80 -52.87
C ILE A 556 13.07 15.21 -52.27
N GLN A 557 13.08 15.29 -50.93
CA GLN A 557 13.20 16.55 -50.21
C GLN A 557 14.29 16.43 -49.16
N ILE A 558 15.19 17.41 -49.13
CA ILE A 558 16.27 17.49 -48.14
C ILE A 558 15.67 17.62 -46.73
N GLY A 559 16.31 16.99 -45.75
CA GLY A 559 15.87 16.98 -44.35
C GLY A 559 14.69 16.06 -44.03
N LYS A 560 14.20 15.28 -45.02
CA LYS A 560 13.12 14.31 -44.82
C LYS A 560 13.61 12.86 -44.94
N ARG A 561 12.84 11.97 -44.31
CA ARG A 561 13.06 10.53 -44.31
C ARG A 561 12.28 9.87 -45.43
N PHE A 562 12.91 8.95 -46.15
CA PHE A 562 12.30 8.21 -47.25
C PHE A 562 12.55 6.70 -47.12
N LEU A 563 11.62 5.92 -47.62
CA LEU A 563 11.84 4.51 -47.95
C LEU A 563 12.30 4.44 -49.41
N VAL A 564 13.46 3.84 -49.63
CA VAL A 564 14.03 3.59 -50.96
C VAL A 564 14.08 2.08 -51.19
N MET A 565 13.46 1.62 -52.28
CA MET A 565 13.54 0.23 -52.73
C MET A 565 13.89 0.17 -54.21
N GLY A 566 15.08 -0.33 -54.54
CA GLY A 566 15.61 -0.34 -55.90
C GLY A 566 16.19 -1.69 -56.31
N GLY A 567 16.68 -1.75 -57.55
CA GLY A 567 17.54 -2.81 -58.05
C GLY A 567 19.00 -2.39 -57.92
N SER A 568 19.90 -3.35 -57.75
CA SER A 568 21.34 -3.07 -57.74
C SER A 568 21.87 -3.08 -59.18
N GLU A 569 21.80 -1.97 -59.91
CA GLU A 569 22.50 -1.86 -61.19
C GLU A 569 23.99 -1.62 -60.93
N GLY A 570 24.82 -2.61 -61.28
CA GLY A 570 26.27 -2.60 -61.07
C GLY A 570 26.94 -1.56 -61.96
N GLY A 571 27.52 -0.53 -61.35
CA GLY A 571 28.33 0.46 -62.07
C GLY A 571 28.72 1.71 -61.28
N ARG A 572 28.04 2.03 -60.16
CA ARG A 572 28.39 3.19 -59.31
C ARG A 572 28.35 2.85 -57.82
N VAL A 573 29.28 3.42 -57.06
CA VAL A 573 29.34 3.28 -55.60
C VAL A 573 28.18 4.06 -54.98
N GLY A 574 27.24 3.35 -54.35
CA GLY A 574 26.08 3.90 -53.67
C GLY A 574 24.75 3.31 -54.13
N LEU A 575 23.65 3.83 -53.60
CA LEU A 575 22.30 3.46 -53.98
C LEU A 575 21.92 4.20 -55.28
N VAL A 576 21.22 3.54 -56.21
CA VAL A 576 20.69 4.17 -57.43
C VAL A 576 19.17 4.07 -57.42
N ALA A 577 18.49 5.20 -57.57
CA ALA A 577 17.04 5.26 -57.74
C ALA A 577 16.69 5.60 -59.20
N ASP A 578 16.33 4.55 -59.94
CA ASP A 578 15.92 4.59 -61.34
C ASP A 578 14.37 4.59 -61.50
N LYS A 579 13.88 4.58 -62.73
CA LYS A 579 12.45 4.45 -63.09
C LYS A 579 11.73 3.26 -62.45
N ASN A 580 12.45 2.18 -62.13
CA ASN A 580 11.87 1.03 -61.45
C ASN A 580 11.93 1.16 -59.94
N SER A 581 12.71 2.08 -59.39
CA SER A 581 12.88 2.27 -57.96
C SER A 581 11.70 2.97 -57.33
N LEU A 582 11.43 2.61 -56.08
CA LEU A 582 10.36 3.18 -55.30
C LEU A 582 10.94 4.05 -54.20
N VAL A 583 10.70 5.36 -54.31
CA VAL A 583 11.08 6.36 -53.30
C VAL A 583 9.84 7.04 -52.78
N ILE A 584 9.50 6.78 -51.52
CA ILE A 584 8.31 7.36 -50.87
C ILE A 584 8.65 7.91 -49.49
N GLN A 585 8.05 9.05 -49.13
CA GLN A 585 8.29 9.70 -47.85
C GLN A 585 7.86 8.78 -46.69
N TRP A 586 8.78 8.53 -45.77
CA TRP A 586 8.64 7.56 -44.68
C TRP A 586 7.40 7.81 -43.81
N ARG A 587 6.67 6.74 -43.48
CA ARG A 587 5.62 6.70 -42.47
C ARG A 587 5.91 5.55 -41.49
N ASP A 588 5.79 5.80 -40.19
CA ASP A 588 6.18 4.82 -39.15
C ASP A 588 5.39 3.51 -39.20
N VAL A 589 4.18 3.53 -39.77
CA VAL A 589 3.37 2.33 -40.04
C VAL A 589 4.07 1.30 -40.94
N TRP A 590 5.05 1.70 -41.74
CA TRP A 590 5.80 0.79 -42.61
C TRP A 590 6.91 0.03 -41.88
N ALA A 591 7.44 0.54 -40.77
CA ALA A 591 8.50 -0.11 -40.00
C ALA A 591 8.11 -1.54 -39.58
N ARG A 592 6.91 -1.68 -38.96
CA ARG A 592 6.38 -2.98 -38.52
C ARG A 592 6.09 -3.90 -39.70
N ARG A 593 5.62 -3.34 -40.81
CA ARG A 593 5.24 -4.08 -42.02
C ARG A 593 6.45 -4.63 -42.78
N LEU A 594 7.50 -3.82 -42.95
CA LEU A 594 8.75 -4.23 -43.58
C LEU A 594 9.51 -5.26 -42.74
N ARG A 595 9.53 -5.14 -41.40
CA ARG A 595 10.07 -6.19 -40.52
C ARG A 595 9.30 -7.52 -40.65
N LYS A 596 7.98 -7.47 -40.84
CA LYS A 596 7.16 -8.67 -41.12
C LYS A 596 7.49 -9.28 -42.49
N PHE A 597 7.82 -8.45 -43.49
CA PHE A 597 8.25 -8.92 -44.80
C PHE A 597 9.63 -9.56 -44.78
N GLN A 598 10.61 -8.92 -44.14
CA GLN A 598 11.94 -9.45 -43.91
C GLN A 598 11.91 -10.82 -43.21
N ARG A 599 11.08 -10.98 -42.15
CA ARG A 599 10.90 -12.29 -41.47
C ARG A 599 10.29 -13.36 -42.36
N LYS A 600 9.39 -13.00 -43.28
CA LYS A 600 8.74 -13.95 -44.21
C LYS A 600 9.65 -14.33 -45.37
N GLU A 601 10.47 -13.40 -45.85
CA GLU A 601 11.53 -13.64 -46.83
C GLU A 601 12.58 -14.63 -46.28
N LYS A 602 13.06 -14.43 -45.04
CA LYS A 602 13.94 -15.39 -44.36
C LYS A 602 13.33 -16.79 -44.20
N LYS A 603 12.00 -16.92 -44.29
CA LYS A 603 11.26 -18.20 -44.26
C LYS A 603 10.93 -18.74 -45.67
N GLY A 604 11.62 -18.26 -46.72
CA GLY A 604 11.48 -18.73 -48.10
C GLY A 604 10.19 -18.30 -48.81
N LYS A 605 9.38 -17.39 -48.23
CA LYS A 605 8.06 -17.05 -48.78
C LYS A 605 8.07 -16.09 -49.98
N CYS A 606 9.25 -15.72 -50.50
CA CYS A 606 9.35 -14.92 -51.72
C CYS A 606 9.12 -15.72 -53.01
N GLY A 607 9.20 -17.06 -52.97
CA GLY A 607 8.90 -17.93 -54.11
C GLY A 607 7.41 -18.26 -54.32
N LYS A 608 6.52 -17.88 -53.39
CA LYS A 608 5.07 -18.16 -53.42
C LYS A 608 4.20 -16.89 -53.55
N ALA A 609 4.73 -15.77 -54.06
CA ALA A 609 4.10 -14.43 -54.01
C ALA A 609 3.90 -13.75 -55.39
#